data_AF-A0A8S2YFH1-F1
#
_entry.id   AF-A0A8S2YFH1-F1
#
_cell.length_a   1.000
_cell.length_b   1.000
_cell.length_c   1.000
_cell.angle_alpha   90.00
_cell.angle_beta   90.00
_cell.angle_gamma   90.00
#
_symmetry.space_group_name_H-M   'P 1'
#
loop_
_entity.id
_entity.type
_entity.pdbx_description
1 polymer ?
#
loop_
_entity_poly.entity_id
_entity_poly.type
_entity_poly.pdbx_seq_one_letter_code
_entity_poly.pdbx_strand_id
1 'polypeptide(L)' 'LSVGLSGLAAGFAVGIVGDAGVRGTAQQPRLYVGMILILIFAEVLGLYGLIVALIMTTKNQPG' A
#
# COMPACT_ATOMS: atom_id res chain seq x y z
N LEU A 1 11.68 -1.47 11.63
CA LEU A 1 12.09 -1.68 10.22
C LEU A 1 10.96 -2.23 9.35
N SER A 2 10.30 -3.33 9.75
CA SER A 2 9.22 -3.98 8.97
C SER A 2 8.14 -3.00 8.48
N VAL A 3 7.48 -2.25 9.40
CA VAL A 3 6.43 -1.28 9.04
C VAL A 3 6.94 -0.09 8.19
N GLY A 4 8.17 0.36 8.43
CA GLY A 4 8.74 1.51 7.72
C GLY A 4 9.06 1.19 6.26
N LEU A 5 9.64 0.02 6.01
CA LEU A 5 9.95 -0.43 4.66
C LEU A 5 8.70 -0.85 3.88
N SER A 6 7.74 -1.52 4.54
CA SER A 6 6.47 -1.89 3.90
C SER A 6 5.63 -0.66 3.56
N GLY A 7 5.57 0.34 4.44
CA GLY A 7 4.87 1.60 4.20
C GLY A 7 5.51 2.41 3.08
N LEU A 8 6.85 2.48 3.02
CA LEU A 8 7.55 3.12 1.90
C LEU A 8 7.27 2.43 0.56
N ALA A 9 7.32 1.10 0.53
CA ALA A 9 7.01 0.33 -0.68
C ALA A 9 5.55 0.51 -1.14
N ALA A 10 4.60 0.49 -0.19
CA ALA A 10 3.19 0.75 -0.46
C ALA A 10 2.97 2.17 -1.00
N GLY A 11 3.55 3.19 -0.35
CA GLY A 11 3.46 4.57 -0.80
C GLY A 11 4.08 4.80 -2.19
N PHE A 12 5.19 4.13 -2.48
CA PHE A 12 5.82 4.18 -3.81
C PHE A 12 4.92 3.56 -4.90
N ALA A 13 4.33 2.40 -4.62
CA ALA A 13 3.38 1.75 -5.53
C ALA A 13 2.12 2.62 -5.76
N VAL A 14 1.57 3.20 -4.69
CA VAL A 14 0.44 4.13 -4.75
C VAL A 14 0.77 5.36 -5.59
N GLY A 15 1.98 5.93 -5.45
CA GLY A 15 2.42 7.09 -6.24
C GLY A 15 2.47 6.81 -7.74
N ILE A 16 3.03 5.67 -8.15
CA ILE A 16 3.11 5.27 -9.56
C ILE A 16 1.73 4.98 -10.13
N VAL A 17 0.90 4.23 -9.41
CA VAL A 17 -0.46 3.88 -9.84
C VAL A 17 -1.32 5.14 -9.91
N GLY A 18 -1.14 6.09 -8.98
CA GLY A 18 -1.81 7.38 -9.00
C GLY A 18 -1.50 8.18 -10.26
N ASP A 19 -0.22 8.36 -10.60
CA ASP A 19 0.19 9.09 -11.81
C ASP A 19 -0.33 8.44 -13.10
N ALA A 20 -0.13 7.14 -13.25
CA ALA A 20 -0.62 6.40 -14.42
C ALA A 20 -2.15 6.39 -14.48
N GLY A 21 -2.79 6.28 -13.32
CA GLY A 21 -4.23 6.18 -13.16
C GLY A 21 -4.95 7.47 -13.48
N VAL A 22 -4.45 8.64 -13.06
CA VAL A 22 -5.06 9.93 -13.42
C VAL A 22 -4.96 10.19 -14.92
N ARG A 23 -3.81 9.88 -15.53
CA ARG A 23 -3.59 10.01 -16.98
C ARG A 23 -4.49 9.06 -17.78
N GLY A 24 -4.62 7.81 -17.32
CA GLY A 24 -5.49 6.81 -17.95
C GLY A 24 -6.98 7.14 -17.81
N THR A 25 -7.40 7.59 -16.62
CA THR A 25 -8.81 7.96 -16.36
C THR A 25 -9.23 9.21 -17.14
N ALA A 26 -8.31 10.16 -17.37
CA ALA A 26 -8.55 11.32 -18.21
C ALA A 26 -8.85 10.94 -19.68
N GLN A 27 -8.25 9.85 -20.19
CA GLN A 27 -8.51 9.34 -21.54
C GLN A 27 -9.74 8.42 -21.58
N GLN A 28 -9.93 7.60 -20.56
CA GLN A 28 -11.04 6.64 -20.45
C GLN A 28 -11.60 6.62 -19.02
N PRO A 29 -12.70 7.34 -18.74
CA PRO A 29 -13.28 7.47 -17.40
C PRO A 29 -13.67 6.13 -16.77
N ARG A 30 -14.00 5.12 -17.59
CA ARG A 30 -14.30 3.75 -17.17
C ARG A 30 -13.16 3.05 -16.41
N LEU A 31 -11.92 3.52 -16.55
CA LEU A 31 -10.76 2.94 -15.87
C LEU A 31 -10.67 3.34 -14.39
N TYR A 32 -11.48 4.30 -13.94
CA TYR A 32 -11.48 4.80 -12.57
C TYR A 32 -11.63 3.69 -11.52
N VAL A 33 -12.59 2.77 -11.73
CA VAL A 33 -12.84 1.66 -10.79
C VAL A 33 -11.65 0.71 -10.73
N GLY A 34 -11.02 0.43 -11.87
CA GLY A 34 -9.81 -0.41 -11.92
C GLY A 34 -8.64 0.22 -11.18
N MET A 35 -8.44 1.54 -11.33
CA MET A 35 -7.43 2.29 -10.59
C MET A 35 -7.66 2.22 -9.07
N ILE A 36 -8.90 2.42 -8.62
CA ILE A 36 -9.27 2.33 -7.19
C ILE A 36 -8.94 0.93 -6.63
N LEU A 37 -9.27 -0.13 -7.37
CA LEU A 37 -8.96 -1.51 -6.95
C LEU A 37 -7.44 -1.72 -6.77
N ILE A 38 -6.62 -1.23 -7.70
CA ILE A 38 -5.15 -1.35 -7.61
C ILE A 38 -4.61 -0.58 -6.39
N LEU A 39 -5.14 0.63 -6.12
CA LEU A 39 -4.75 1.44 -4.97
C LEU A 39 -5.06 0.73 -3.64
N ILE A 40 -6.20 0.03 -3.53
CA ILE A 40 -6.56 -0.75 -2.34
C ILE A 40 -5.55 -1.88 -2.12
N PHE A 41 -5.19 -2.65 -3.17
CA PHE A 41 -4.21 -3.73 -3.03
C PHE A 41 -2.81 -3.23 -2.67
N ALA A 42 -2.42 -2.04 -3.16
CA ALA A 42 -1.15 -1.43 -2.82
C ALA A 42 -1.06 -1.07 -1.32
N GLU A 43 -2.15 -0.60 -0.71
CA GLU A 43 -2.19 -0.27 0.73
C GLU A 43 -2.14 -1.51 1.64
N VAL A 44 -2.71 -2.63 1.19
CA VAL A 44 -2.70 -3.88 1.97
C VAL A 44 -1.27 -4.35 2.30
N LEU A 45 -0.26 -4.03 1.48
CA LEU A 45 1.16 -4.27 1.82
C LEU A 45 1.60 -3.54 3.09
N GLY A 46 1.15 -2.29 3.28
CA GLY A 46 1.44 -1.49 4.47
C GLY A 46 0.82 -2.11 5.72
N LEU A 47 -0.44 -2.53 5.62
CA LEU A 47 -1.16 -3.21 6.69
C LEU A 47 -0.49 -4.52 7.10
N TYR A 48 -0.03 -5.33 6.14
CA TYR A 48 0.70 -6.56 6.47
C TYR A 48 1.99 -6.29 7.24
N GLY A 49 2.76 -5.27 6.85
CA GLY A 49 3.97 -4.91 7.59
C GLY A 49 3.69 -4.37 9.00
N LEU A 50 2.56 -3.69 9.21
CA LEU A 50 2.10 -3.28 10.54
C LEU A 50 1.75 -4.49 11.42
N ILE A 51 0.99 -5.45 10.89
CA ILE A 51 0.63 -6.68 11.62
C ILE A 51 1.88 -7.45 12.05
N VAL A 52 2.84 -7.63 11.14
CA VAL A 52 4.10 -8.32 11.43
C VAL A 52 4.91 -7.55 12.49
N ALA A 53 4.99 -6.23 12.39
CA ALA A 53 5.68 -5.40 13.37
C ALA A 53 5.06 -5.50 14.77
N LEU A 54 3.73 -5.56 14.86
CA LEU A 54 3.01 -5.74 16.12
C LEU A 54 3.33 -7.10 16.75
N ILE A 55 3.24 -8.19 15.98
CA ILE A 55 3.55 -9.55 16.46
C ILE A 55 5.00 -9.64 16.95
N MET A 56 5.95 -9.06 16.21
CA MET A 56 7.35 -9.03 16.63
C MET A 56 7.54 -8.27 17.95
N THR A 57 6.84 -7.14 18.12
CA THR A 57 6.92 -6.33 19.33
C THR A 57 6.34 -7.05 20.54
N THR A 58 5.19 -7.72 20.39
CA THR A 58 4.59 -8.51 21.47
C THR A 58 5.45 -9.71 21.87
N LYS A 59 6.11 -10.37 20.91
CA LYS A 59 7.06 -11.47 21.20
C LYS A 59 8.33 -11.00 21.91
N ASN A 60 8.71 -9.73 21.77
CA ASN A 60 9.92 -9.18 22.36
C ASN A 60 9.70 -8.58 23.76
N GLN A 61 8.51 -8.76 24.34
CA GLN A 61 8.22 -8.33 25.70
C GLN A 61 8.92 -9.28 26.68
N PRO A 62 9.94 -8.82 27.43
CA PRO A 62 10.61 -9.65 28.41
C PRO A 62 9.67 -9.82 29.61
N GLY A 63 9.32 -11.08 29.90
CA GLY A 63 8.79 -11.47 31.21
C GLY A 63 9.91 -11.59 32.21
#